data_AF-A0A920FW67-F1
#
_entry.id   AF-A0A920FW67-F1
#
_cell.length_a   1.000
_cell.length_b   1.000
_cell.length_c   1.000
_cell.angle_alpha   90.00
_cell.angle_beta   90.00
_cell.angle_gamma   90.00
#
_symmetry.space_group_name_H-M   'P 1'
#
loop_
_entity.id
_entity.type
_entity.pdbx_description
1 polymer ?
#
loop_
_entity_poly.entity_id
_entity_poly.type
_entity_poly.pdbx_seq_one_letter_code
_entity_poly.pdbx_strand_id
1 'polypeptide(L)' 'MTYFINVTDHDGKIHQLEATVGFSLMEIIRDAGLDVEAICGGCCACATCHCYIQEDWISKIQYRR' A
#
# COMPACT_ATOMS: atom_id res chain seq x y z
N MET A 1 -18.31 4.67 -5.38
CA MET A 1 -17.27 5.23 -6.26
C MET A 1 -16.02 4.43 -5.99
N THR A 2 -15.60 3.62 -6.96
CA THR A 2 -14.53 2.64 -6.77
C THR A 2 -13.20 3.26 -7.20
N TYR A 3 -12.18 3.17 -6.35
CA TYR A 3 -10.82 3.61 -6.66
C TYR A 3 -9.93 2.40 -6.92
N PHE A 4 -8.83 2.62 -7.64
CA PHE A 4 -7.86 1.58 -7.91
C PHE A 4 -6.45 2.06 -7.58
N ILE A 5 -5.60 1.15 -7.12
CA ILE A 5 -4.16 1.34 -7.01
C ILE A 5 -3.45 0.29 -7.86
N ASN A 6 -2.29 0.66 -8.42
CA ASN A 6 -1.40 -0.27 -9.11
C ASN A 6 -0.23 -0.60 -8.18
N VAL A 7 0.01 -1.89 -7.95
CA VAL A 7 1.07 -2.40 -7.08
C VAL A 7 1.99 -3.26 -7.93
N THR A 8 3.28 -2.97 -7.91
CA THR A 8 4.30 -3.82 -8.53
C THR A 8 4.89 -4.70 -7.45
N ASP A 9 4.79 -6.02 -7.60
CA ASP A 9 5.38 -6.96 -6.65
C ASP A 9 6.89 -7.14 -6.87
N HIS A 10 7.52 -7.97 -6.03
CA HIS A 10 8.95 -8.26 -6.10
C HIS A 10 9.36 -9.03 -7.38
N ASP A 11 8.42 -9.68 -8.06
CA ASP A 11 8.63 -10.34 -9.35
C ASP A 11 8.45 -9.37 -10.55
N GLY A 12 8.13 -8.09 -10.28
CA GLY A 12 7.90 -7.06 -11.28
C GLY A 12 6.51 -7.13 -11.92
N LYS A 13 5.60 -7.96 -11.41
CA LYS A 13 4.22 -8.07 -11.92
C LYS A 13 3.37 -6.95 -11.34
N ILE A 14 2.60 -6.32 -12.21
CA ILE A 14 1.65 -5.26 -11.84
C ILE A 14 0.31 -5.89 -11.50
N HIS A 15 -0.22 -5.53 -10.32
CA HIS A 15 -1.54 -5.89 -9.84
C HIS A 15 -2.38 -4.60 -9.72
N GLN A 16 -3.56 -4.60 -10.32
CA GLN A 16 -4.53 -3.54 -10.14
C GLN A 16 -5.50 -3.97 -9.03
N LEU A 17 -5.49 -3.26 -7.92
CA LEU A 17 -6.28 -3.58 -6.73
C LEU A 17 -7.39 -2.55 -6.53
N GLU A 18 -8.58 -3.00 -6.16
CA GLU A 18 -9.64 -2.12 -5.68
C GLU A 18 -9.24 -1.50 -4.35
N ALA A 19 -9.40 -0.18 -4.24
CA ALA A 19 -9.02 0.62 -3.08
C ALA A 19 -10.24 1.28 -2.46
N THR A 20 -10.35 1.14 -1.13
CA THR A 20 -11.39 1.78 -0.33
C THR A 20 -10.81 3.00 0.36
N VAL A 21 -11.43 4.17 0.17
CA VAL A 21 -11.00 5.41 0.82
C VAL A 21 -11.05 5.24 2.34
N GLY A 22 -9.99 5.66 3.02
CA GLY A 22 -9.84 5.54 4.47
C GLY A 22 -8.98 4.35 4.91
N PHE A 23 -8.77 3.36 4.03
CA PHE A 23 -7.84 2.26 4.24
C PHE A 23 -6.43 2.69 3.84
N SER A 24 -5.43 2.19 4.55
CA SER A 24 -4.02 2.35 4.19
C SER A 24 -3.65 1.44 3.01
N LEU A 25 -2.58 1.82 2.28
CA LEU A 25 -2.03 0.97 1.23
C LEU A 25 -1.63 -0.41 1.77
N MET A 26 -1.05 -0.46 2.98
CA MET A 26 -0.69 -1.70 3.65
C MET A 26 -1.90 -2.64 3.81
N GLU A 27 -3.03 -2.14 4.30
CA GLU A 27 -4.24 -2.96 4.48
C GLU A 27 -4.75 -3.50 3.15
N ILE A 28 -4.82 -2.65 2.12
CA ILE A 28 -5.28 -3.04 0.78
C ILE A 28 -4.37 -4.12 0.18
N ILE A 29 -3.04 -3.95 0.28
CA ILE A 29 -2.06 -4.88 -0.30
C ILE A 29 -2.06 -6.21 0.45
N ARG A 30 -2.10 -6.18 1.79
CA ARG A 30 -2.19 -7.38 2.64
C ARG A 30 -3.47 -8.17 2.36
N ASP A 31 -4.61 -7.48 2.32
CA ASP A 31 -5.92 -8.13 2.13
C ASP A 31 -6.06 -8.70 0.70
N ALA A 32 -5.31 -8.17 -0.27
CA ALA A 32 -5.16 -8.74 -1.61
C ALA A 32 -4.23 -9.97 -1.68
N GLY A 33 -3.59 -10.36 -0.56
CA GLY A 33 -2.70 -11.51 -0.49
C GLY A 33 -1.33 -11.32 -1.15
N LEU A 34 -0.90 -10.07 -1.35
CA LEU A 34 0.44 -9.75 -1.83
C LEU A 34 1.45 -9.72 -0.70
N ASP A 35 2.74 -9.72 -1.06
CA ASP A 35 3.88 -9.80 -0.14
C ASP A 35 4.04 -8.51 0.69
N VAL A 36 3.26 -8.39 1.75
CA VAL A 36 3.37 -7.38 2.82
C VAL A 36 3.08 -8.03 4.16
N GLU A 37 4.14 -8.19 4.96
CA GLU A 37 4.10 -8.87 6.27
C GLU A 37 3.24 -8.15 7.32
N ALA A 38 3.27 -6.80 7.32
CA ALA A 38 2.45 -5.97 8.21
C ALA A 38 2.43 -6.37 9.71
N ILE A 39 3.56 -6.83 10.27
CA ILE A 39 3.63 -7.49 11.59
C ILE A 39 3.00 -6.66 12.71
N CYS A 40 3.21 -5.34 12.72
CA CYS A 40 2.68 -4.46 13.77
C CYS A 40 1.20 -4.03 13.57
N GLY A 41 0.55 -4.48 12.50
CA GLY A 41 -0.84 -4.09 12.20
C GLY A 41 -1.04 -2.60 11.90
N GLY A 42 0.01 -1.86 11.53
CA GLY A 42 -0.09 -0.43 11.22
C GLY A 42 0.31 0.52 12.36
N CYS A 43 0.81 0.01 13.48
CA CYS A 43 1.24 0.82 14.63
C CYS A 43 2.66 1.42 14.51
N CYS A 44 3.22 1.49 13.30
CA CYS A 44 4.53 2.09 13.02
C CYS A 44 5.71 1.54 13.87
N ALA A 45 5.74 0.22 14.11
CA ALA A 45 6.72 -0.41 15.00
C ALA A 45 7.64 -1.45 14.34
N CYS A 46 7.37 -1.86 13.09
CA CYS A 46 8.06 -3.02 12.49
C CYS A 46 8.76 -2.76 11.14
N ALA A 47 8.44 -1.67 10.45
CA ALA A 47 8.92 -1.36 9.09
C ALA A 47 8.61 -2.43 7.99
N THR A 48 7.88 -3.50 8.30
CA THR A 48 7.63 -4.60 7.36
C THR A 48 6.52 -4.34 6.33
N CYS A 49 5.99 -3.11 6.30
CA CYS A 49 5.09 -2.62 5.26
C CYS A 49 5.75 -1.56 4.37
N HIS A 50 7.09 -1.52 4.36
CA HIS A 50 7.85 -0.62 3.51
C HIS A 50 7.53 -0.84 2.03
N CYS A 51 7.39 0.25 1.28
CA CYS A 51 7.16 0.22 -0.16
C CYS A 51 7.76 1.46 -0.82
N TYR A 52 7.99 1.37 -2.13
CA TYR A 52 8.37 2.52 -2.95
C TYR A 52 7.11 3.15 -3.55
N ILE A 53 7.04 4.48 -3.49
CA ILE A 53 5.98 5.23 -4.16
C ILE A 53 6.57 5.93 -5.38
N GLN A 54 5.85 5.87 -6.50
CA GLN A 54 6.22 6.59 -7.71
C GLN A 54 6.35 8.10 -7.44
N GLU A 55 7.39 8.73 -8.00
CA GLU A 55 7.76 10.12 -7.72
C GLU A 55 6.59 11.10 -7.93
N ASP A 56 5.79 10.90 -8.98
CA ASP A 56 4.62 11.72 -9.32
C ASP A 56 3.52 11.75 -8.24
N TRP A 57 3.57 10.81 -7.29
CA TRP A 57 2.63 10.72 -6.18
C TRP A 57 3.16 11.29 -4.87
N ILE A 58 4.48 11.45 -4.72
CA ILE A 58 5.11 11.88 -3.47
C ILE A 58 4.53 13.22 -2.98
N SER A 59 4.37 14.19 -3.89
CA SER A 59 3.82 15.52 -3.57
C SER A 59 2.33 15.51 -3.17
N LYS A 60 1.61 14.41 -3.43
CA LYS A 60 0.18 14.26 -3.14
C LYS A 60 -0.07 13.51 -1.83
N ILE A 61 0.95 12.86 -1.26
CA ILE A 61 0.81 12.14 0.01
C ILE A 61 0.69 13.16 1.13
N GLN A 62 -0.36 13.01 1.91
CA GLN A 62 -0.55 13.78 3.14
C GLN A 62 -0.11 12.96 4.33
N TYR A 63 0.54 13.60 5.30
CA TYR A 63 0.88 12.94 6.55
C TYR A 63 -0.40 12.63 7.32
N ARG A 64 -0.68 11.34 7.48
CA ARG A 64 -1.78 10.86 8.32
C ARG A 64 -1.30 10.96 9.78
N ARG A 65 -1.85 11.93 10.53
CA ARG A 65 -1.59 12.08 11.97
C ARG A 65 -2.28 10.99 12.77
#